data_AF-A0A1G7NIH9-F1
#
_entry.id   AF-A0A1G7NIH9-F1
#
_cell.length_a   1.000
_cell.length_b   1.000
_cell.length_c   1.000
_cell.angle_alpha   90.00
_cell.angle_beta   90.00
_cell.angle_gamma   90.00
#
_symmetry.space_group_name_H-M   'P 1'
#
loop_
_entity.id
_entity.type
_entity.pdbx_description
1 polymer ?
#
loop_
_entity_poly.entity_id
_entity_poly.type
_entity_poly.pdbx_seq_one_letter_code
_entity_poly.pdbx_strand_id
1 'polypeptide(L)'
;MNMKTRIAALVLGAGMIATPAALFAQGPPPPPPGYGQGPGRWDAPPREYTRDIQRQGYRDGLYGAQKDFENHRRPTVMNRDEYRNYRGPDRRGYQSAFQRGYNAWWGHQRGPGGPRPY
;
A
#
# COMPACT_ATOMS: atom_id res chain seq x y z
N MET A 1 1.90 -46.28 -39.08
CA MET A 1 3.32 -45.90 -39.14
C MET A 1 3.47 -44.61 -38.33
N ASN A 2 4.35 -44.61 -37.30
CA ASN A 2 5.05 -43.54 -36.54
C ASN A 2 4.52 -42.07 -36.65
N MET A 3 4.51 -41.17 -35.65
CA MET A 3 5.58 -40.81 -34.71
C MET A 3 5.13 -39.67 -33.74
N LYS A 4 5.52 -39.79 -32.46
CA LYS A 4 5.91 -38.77 -31.43
C LYS A 4 5.67 -37.25 -31.68
N THR A 5 5.16 -36.52 -30.67
CA THR A 5 5.90 -35.55 -29.78
C THR A 5 5.02 -34.41 -29.21
N ARG A 6 5.09 -34.27 -27.87
CA ARG A 6 4.96 -33.12 -26.93
C ARG A 6 4.53 -31.74 -27.45
N ILE A 7 3.74 -31.01 -26.64
CA ILE A 7 4.13 -29.77 -25.91
C ILE A 7 2.91 -29.17 -25.19
N ALA A 8 3.17 -28.64 -23.99
CA ALA A 8 2.27 -27.90 -23.13
C ALA A 8 1.70 -26.62 -23.78
N ALA A 9 0.52 -26.18 -23.35
CA ALA A 9 0.25 -24.81 -22.92
C ALA A 9 -1.26 -24.58 -22.72
N LEU A 10 -1.58 -24.08 -21.52
CA LEU A 10 -2.43 -22.92 -21.22
C LEU A 10 -3.83 -22.73 -21.85
N VAL A 11 -4.61 -22.07 -21.00
CA VAL A 11 -5.75 -21.18 -21.26
C VAL A 11 -7.14 -21.83 -21.18
N LEU A 12 -7.99 -21.15 -20.39
CA LEU A 12 -9.41 -20.79 -20.62
C LEU A 12 -10.18 -21.03 -19.31
N GLY A 13 -10.92 -20.10 -18.74
CA GLY A 13 -11.39 -18.75 -19.09
C GLY A 13 -12.05 -18.22 -17.82
N ALA A 14 -12.80 -17.12 -17.73
CA ALA A 14 -13.27 -16.08 -18.62
C ALA A 14 -13.57 -14.93 -17.64
N GLY A 15 -13.18 -13.70 -17.91
CA GLY A 15 -13.97 -12.80 -18.75
C GLY A 15 -14.63 -11.74 -17.87
N MET A 16 -14.24 -10.48 -18.02
CA MET A 16 -15.16 -9.34 -18.00
C MET A 16 -14.54 -8.20 -18.79
N ILE A 17 -15.37 -7.66 -19.69
CA ILE A 17 -15.04 -6.75 -20.78
C ILE A 17 -14.96 -5.29 -20.30
N ALA A 18 -13.90 -4.62 -20.76
CA ALA A 18 -13.62 -3.20 -20.96
C ALA A 18 -14.54 -2.09 -20.39
N THR A 19 -13.94 -1.12 -19.69
CA THR A 19 -13.97 0.32 -20.07
C THR A 19 -12.74 1.07 -19.52
N PRO A 20 -12.03 1.92 -20.28
CA PRO A 20 -10.76 2.53 -19.89
C PRO A 20 -10.94 4.00 -19.46
N ALA A 21 -11.22 4.28 -18.18
CA ALA A 21 -11.20 5.65 -17.64
C ALA A 21 -11.26 5.68 -16.10
N ALA A 22 -10.37 4.99 -15.41
CA ALA A 22 -10.30 5.11 -13.95
C ALA A 22 -8.89 4.93 -13.39
N LEU A 23 -7.87 5.30 -14.19
CA LEU A 23 -6.45 5.24 -13.78
C LEU A 23 -6.08 6.20 -12.62
N PHE A 24 -7.05 6.93 -12.04
CA PHE A 24 -6.84 7.86 -10.93
C PHE A 24 -7.67 7.57 -9.67
N ALA A 25 -8.51 6.53 -9.66
CA ALA A 25 -9.41 6.25 -8.51
C ALA A 25 -9.02 5.01 -7.70
N GLN A 26 -7.99 4.27 -8.11
CA GLN A 26 -7.48 3.15 -7.34
C GLN A 26 -6.62 3.69 -6.20
N GLY A 27 -7.26 3.96 -5.06
CA GLY A 27 -6.55 3.97 -3.78
C GLY A 27 -5.69 2.71 -3.66
N PRO A 28 -4.60 2.76 -2.89
CA PRO A 28 -3.57 1.73 -2.94
C PRO A 28 -4.15 0.32 -2.73
N PRO A 29 -3.61 -0.69 -3.43
CA PRO A 29 -4.18 -2.04 -3.47
C PRO A 29 -4.33 -2.59 -2.05
N PRO A 30 -5.46 -3.23 -1.69
CA PRO A 30 -5.65 -3.78 -0.36
C PRO A 30 -4.49 -4.75 -0.03
N PRO A 31 -3.94 -4.70 1.20
CA PRO A 31 -2.86 -5.61 1.58
C PRO A 31 -3.30 -7.07 1.40
N PRO A 32 -2.39 -7.98 1.00
CA PRO A 32 -2.72 -9.38 0.78
C PRO A 32 -3.38 -10.01 2.02
N PRO A 33 -4.43 -10.84 1.85
CA PRO A 33 -5.04 -11.54 2.97
C PRO A 33 -4.04 -12.53 3.58
N GLY A 34 -3.54 -12.23 4.78
CA GLY A 34 -2.58 -13.08 5.50
C GLY A 34 -1.57 -12.36 6.41
N TYR A 35 -1.34 -11.06 6.21
CA TYR A 35 -0.36 -10.30 7.01
C TYR A 35 -0.90 -9.91 8.40
N GLY A 36 -1.11 -10.83 9.33
CA GLY A 36 -1.18 -10.47 10.76
C GLY A 36 -2.55 -10.55 11.42
N GLN A 37 -2.74 -11.64 12.17
CA GLN A 37 -3.74 -11.79 13.23
C GLN A 37 -3.06 -11.69 14.62
N GLY A 38 -2.21 -10.68 14.82
CA GLY A 38 -1.50 -10.44 16.08
C GLY A 38 -1.88 -9.10 16.73
N PRO A 39 -1.75 -8.98 18.07
CA PRO A 39 -2.07 -7.74 18.78
C PRO A 39 -1.13 -6.61 18.31
N GLY A 40 -1.70 -5.58 17.68
CA GLY A 40 -0.95 -4.40 17.22
C GLY A 40 -0.49 -4.42 15.76
N ARG A 41 -1.39 -4.65 14.79
CA ARG A 41 -1.12 -4.44 13.36
C ARG A 41 -0.71 -2.99 13.09
N TRP A 42 0.58 -2.77 12.85
CA TRP A 42 1.12 -1.48 12.41
C TRP A 42 0.67 -1.11 10.98
N ASP A 43 0.29 -2.11 10.19
CA ASP A 43 -0.11 -2.02 8.79
C ASP A 43 -1.63 -1.86 8.60
N ALA A 44 -2.39 -1.69 9.70
CA ALA A 44 -3.82 -1.40 9.66
C ALA A 44 -4.10 -0.01 10.26
N PRO A 45 -5.07 0.75 9.69
CA PRO A 45 -5.50 2.01 10.28
C PRO A 45 -6.01 1.82 11.72
N PRO A 46 -5.68 2.73 12.65
CA PRO A 46 -6.24 2.75 13.99
C PRO A 46 -7.77 2.66 14.02
N ARG A 47 -8.31 1.90 14.98
CA ARG A 47 -9.77 1.69 15.12
C ARG A 47 -10.53 2.99 15.39
N GLU A 48 -9.86 3.96 16.01
CA GLU A 48 -10.37 5.31 16.30
C GLU A 48 -10.63 6.17 15.05
N TYR A 49 -10.05 5.82 13.90
CA TYR A 49 -10.30 6.56 12.66
C TYR A 49 -11.70 6.24 12.17
N THR A 50 -12.68 7.03 12.57
CA THR A 50 -14.09 6.83 12.18
C THR A 50 -14.36 7.26 10.74
N ARG A 51 -13.52 8.14 10.18
CA ARG A 51 -13.66 8.66 8.82
C ARG A 51 -12.82 7.87 7.82
N ASP A 52 -13.40 7.59 6.66
CA ASP A 52 -12.70 6.88 5.58
C ASP A 52 -11.46 7.61 5.11
N ILE A 53 -11.49 8.96 5.10
CA ILE A 53 -10.34 9.76 4.65
C ILE A 53 -9.11 9.60 5.55
N GLN A 54 -9.32 9.41 6.86
CA GLN A 54 -8.22 9.13 7.80
C GLN A 54 -7.70 7.72 7.59
N ARG A 55 -8.58 6.74 7.38
CA ARG A 55 -8.17 5.36 7.05
C ARG A 55 -7.38 5.31 5.74
N GLN A 56 -7.77 6.10 4.75
CA GLN A 56 -7.06 6.24 3.48
C GLN A 56 -5.71 6.91 3.69
N GLY A 57 -5.68 8.07 4.37
CA GLY A 57 -4.43 8.77 4.68
C GLY A 57 -3.41 7.86 5.35
N TYR A 58 -3.82 7.08 6.36
CA TYR A 58 -2.95 6.11 7.01
C TYR A 58 -2.34 5.09 6.04
N ARG A 59 -3.17 4.50 5.16
CA ARG A 59 -2.70 3.55 4.16
C ARG A 59 -1.71 4.22 3.23
N ASP A 60 -2.06 5.36 2.65
CA ASP A 60 -1.20 6.12 1.74
C ASP A 60 0.15 6.45 2.40
N GLY A 61 0.15 6.77 3.70
CA GLY A 61 1.36 6.96 4.50
C GLY A 61 2.25 5.72 4.58
N LEU A 62 1.68 4.53 4.78
CA LEU A 62 2.41 3.26 4.78
C LEU A 62 3.08 2.99 3.42
N TYR A 63 2.31 3.09 2.33
CA TYR A 63 2.85 2.90 0.98
C TYR A 63 3.88 3.98 0.62
N GLY A 64 3.63 5.21 1.05
CA GLY A 64 4.55 6.33 0.89
C GLY A 64 5.88 6.09 1.60
N ALA A 65 5.87 5.52 2.81
CA ALA A 65 7.11 5.14 3.51
C ALA A 65 7.82 3.97 2.83
N GLN A 66 7.07 2.92 2.45
CA GLN A 66 7.61 1.76 1.76
C GLN A 66 8.33 2.15 0.47
N LYS A 67 7.68 2.91 -0.41
CA LYS A 67 8.28 3.36 -1.67
C LYS A 67 9.48 4.30 -1.40
N ASP A 68 9.53 5.02 -0.28
CA ASP A 68 10.67 5.90 0.04
C ASP A 68 11.87 5.06 0.44
N PHE A 69 11.63 4.01 1.21
CA PHE A 69 12.65 3.03 1.56
C PHE A 69 13.20 2.29 0.33
N GLU A 70 12.32 1.80 -0.55
CA GLU A 70 12.73 1.13 -1.80
C GLU A 70 13.58 2.05 -2.70
N ASN A 71 13.27 3.35 -2.71
CA ASN A 71 14.03 4.35 -3.46
C ASN A 71 15.22 4.93 -2.68
N HIS A 72 15.57 4.37 -1.52
CA HIS A 72 16.65 4.83 -0.64
C HIS A 72 16.57 6.33 -0.30
N ARG A 73 15.35 6.87 -0.21
CA ARG A 73 15.09 8.28 0.12
C ARG A 73 15.21 8.50 1.62
N ARG A 74 15.50 9.75 2.00
CA ARG A 74 15.47 10.17 3.40
C ARG A 74 14.05 9.99 3.95
N PRO A 75 13.87 9.50 5.18
CA PRO A 75 12.55 9.27 5.77
C PRO A 75 11.85 10.60 6.09
N THR A 76 11.07 11.11 5.15
CA THR A 76 10.22 12.30 5.35
C THR A 76 8.94 12.22 4.51
N VAL A 77 7.82 12.55 5.15
CA VAL A 77 6.50 12.66 4.49
C VAL A 77 6.49 13.72 3.39
N MET A 78 7.42 14.69 3.44
CA MET A 78 7.50 15.77 2.45
C MET A 78 8.02 15.29 1.08
N ASN A 79 8.55 14.07 0.98
CA ASN A 79 8.90 13.46 -0.30
C ASN A 79 7.68 13.14 -1.16
N ARG A 80 6.48 13.17 -0.56
CA ARG A 80 5.23 12.71 -1.14
C ARG A 80 4.36 13.87 -1.59
N ASP A 81 4.11 13.93 -2.89
CA ASP A 81 3.26 14.94 -3.48
C ASP A 81 1.81 14.75 -3.03
N GLU A 82 1.38 13.50 -2.81
CA GLU A 82 0.08 13.18 -2.23
C GLU A 82 -0.10 13.77 -0.82
N TYR A 83 0.98 13.84 -0.02
CA TYR A 83 0.95 14.49 1.29
C TYR A 83 0.96 16.01 1.18
N ARG A 84 1.88 16.56 0.35
CA ARG A 84 2.08 18.01 0.20
C ARG A 84 0.90 18.69 -0.47
N ASN A 85 0.43 18.11 -1.57
CA ASN A 85 -0.51 18.71 -2.50
C ASN A 85 -1.91 18.09 -2.41
N TYR A 86 -2.26 17.46 -1.28
CA TYR A 86 -3.61 16.98 -1.07
C TYR A 86 -4.63 18.13 -1.18
N ARG A 87 -5.54 18.04 -2.15
CA ARG A 87 -6.62 19.01 -2.41
C ARG A 87 -8.02 18.50 -2.06
N GLY A 88 -8.12 17.28 -1.54
CA GLY A 88 -9.41 16.70 -1.17
C GLY A 88 -9.99 17.25 0.15
N PRO A 89 -11.16 16.75 0.57
CA PRO A 89 -11.81 17.16 1.80
C PRO A 89 -11.01 16.74 3.04
N ASP A 90 -11.12 17.50 4.13
CA ASP A 90 -10.46 17.22 5.42
C ASP A 90 -8.94 16.96 5.29
N ARG A 91 -8.24 17.87 4.59
CA ARG A 91 -6.78 17.81 4.40
C ARG A 91 -6.00 17.56 5.68
N ARG A 92 -6.40 18.16 6.80
CA ARG A 92 -5.72 17.97 8.09
C ARG A 92 -5.91 16.54 8.62
N GLY A 93 -7.13 15.99 8.54
CA GLY A 93 -7.41 14.60 8.89
C GLY A 93 -6.62 13.61 8.02
N TYR A 94 -6.57 13.87 6.71
CA TYR A 94 -5.76 13.07 5.79
C TYR A 94 -4.27 13.13 6.13
N GLN A 95 -3.68 14.33 6.24
CA GLN A 95 -2.25 14.53 6.47
C GLN A 95 -1.80 13.97 7.83
N SER A 96 -2.59 14.17 8.89
CA SER A 96 -2.29 13.61 10.21
C SER A 96 -2.28 12.07 10.18
N ALA A 97 -3.28 11.47 9.53
CA ALA A 97 -3.33 10.02 9.39
C ALA A 97 -2.18 9.49 8.51
N PHE A 98 -1.84 10.19 7.43
CA PHE A 98 -0.71 9.89 6.56
C PHE A 98 0.60 9.89 7.33
N GLN A 99 0.86 10.95 8.11
CA GLN A 99 2.08 11.04 8.90
C GLN A 99 2.18 9.89 9.91
N ARG A 100 1.04 9.48 10.51
CA ARG A 100 1.03 8.35 11.43
C ARG A 100 1.33 7.02 10.73
N GLY A 101 0.75 6.77 9.56
CA GLY A 101 1.04 5.57 8.76
C GLY A 101 2.51 5.52 8.33
N TYR A 102 3.03 6.65 7.84
CA TYR A 102 4.44 6.79 7.46
C TYR A 102 5.38 6.46 8.63
N ASN A 103 5.10 7.03 9.80
CA ASN A 103 5.88 6.78 11.01
C ASN A 103 5.74 5.33 11.51
N ALA A 104 4.55 4.72 11.40
CA ALA A 104 4.33 3.34 11.79
C ALA A 104 5.18 2.37 10.97
N TRP A 105 5.27 2.59 9.65
CA TRP A 105 6.13 1.81 8.76
C TRP A 105 7.61 1.93 9.18
N TRP A 106 8.13 3.15 9.35
CA TRP A 106 9.53 3.34 9.77
C TRP A 106 9.81 2.87 11.20
N GLY A 107 8.80 2.90 12.08
CA GLY A 107 8.88 2.34 13.44
C GLY A 107 8.99 0.82 13.40
N HIS A 108 8.20 0.17 12.54
CA HIS A 108 8.31 -1.27 12.30
C HIS A 108 9.68 -1.63 11.73
N GLN A 109 10.15 -0.88 10.73
CA GLN A 109 11.44 -1.07 10.06
C GLN A 109 12.65 -0.91 10.99
N ARG A 110 12.54 -0.08 12.04
CA ARG A 110 13.61 0.16 13.03
C ARG A 110 13.47 -0.69 14.29
N GLY A 111 12.31 -1.32 14.49
CA GLY A 111 12.05 -2.21 15.61
C GLY A 111 12.53 -3.64 15.35
N PRO A 112 12.34 -4.57 16.31
CA PRO A 112 12.79 -5.96 16.22
C PRO A 112 12.16 -6.80 15.08
N GLY A 113 11.28 -6.20 14.26
CA GLY A 113 10.66 -6.81 13.08
C GLY A 113 11.03 -6.17 11.73
N GLY A 114 11.92 -5.17 11.70
CA GLY A 114 12.40 -4.59 10.46
C GLY A 114 13.48 -5.44 9.76
N PRO A 115 13.71 -5.25 8.45
CA PRO A 115 14.77 -5.95 7.73
C PRO A 115 16.10 -5.57 8.36
N ARG A 116 16.79 -6.60 8.83
CA ARG A 116 18.14 -6.48 9.33
C ARG A 116 19.04 -6.08 8.16
N PRO A 117 19.80 -4.98 8.24
CA PRO A 117 20.86 -4.76 7.27
C PRO A 117 21.87 -5.91 7.40
N TYR A 118 22.13 -6.60 6.29
CA TYR A 118 23.22 -7.57 6.15
C TYR A 118 24.51 -6.84 5.78
#